data_AF-A0A8J7TZA3-F1
#
_entry.id   AF-A0A8J7TZA3-F1
#
_cell.length_a   1.000
_cell.length_b   1.000
_cell.length_c   1.000
_cell.angle_alpha   90.00
_cell.angle_beta   90.00
_cell.angle_gamma   90.00
#
_symmetry.space_group_name_H-M   'P 1'
#
loop_
_entity.id
_entity.type
_entity.pdbx_description
1 polymer ?
#
loop_
_entity_poly.entity_id
_entity_poly.type
_entity_poly.pdbx_seq_one_letter_code
_entity_poly.pdbx_strand_id
1 'polypeptide(L)' 'TMWLAGGGIKGGVSVGETDELGSAAVKDRYHVKNLHATILTQLGFDPNRLSYFYGGLDQKLVGVEGAEPIKQII' A
#
# COMPACT_ATOMS: atom_id res chain seq x y z
N THR A 1 10.72 -2.68 6.60
CA THR A 1 10.40 -3.77 5.66
C THR A 1 9.07 -4.39 6.02
N MET A 2 8.27 -4.80 5.04
CA MET A 2 6.97 -5.46 5.21
C MET A 2 6.92 -6.71 4.33
N TRP A 3 6.10 -7.71 4.70
CA TRP A 3 5.93 -8.96 3.96
C TRP A 3 4.46 -9.19 3.61
N LEU A 4 4.20 -9.76 2.44
CA LEU A 4 2.88 -10.14 1.93
C LEU A 4 2.95 -11.54 1.33
N ALA A 5 1.88 -12.32 1.46
CA ALA A 5 1.75 -13.65 0.87
C ALA A 5 0.27 -13.99 0.61
N GLY A 6 0.00 -14.78 -0.43
CA GLY A 6 -1.35 -15.19 -0.81
C GLY A 6 -2.18 -14.05 -1.41
N GLY A 7 -3.50 -14.23 -1.50
CA GLY A 7 -4.43 -13.18 -1.90
C GLY A 7 -4.14 -12.54 -3.27
N GLY A 8 -3.62 -13.30 -4.22
CA GLY A 8 -3.26 -12.80 -5.56
C GLY A 8 -1.91 -12.10 -5.67
N ILE A 9 -1.15 -11.97 -4.58
CA ILE A 9 0.19 -11.35 -4.58
C ILE A 9 1.21 -12.25 -5.29
N LYS A 10 2.01 -11.66 -6.18
CA LYS A 10 3.10 -12.32 -6.88
C LYS A 10 4.22 -12.72 -5.92
N GLY A 11 4.43 -14.02 -5.76
CA GLY A 11 5.50 -14.57 -4.92
C GLY A 11 6.90 -14.37 -5.50
N GLY A 12 7.91 -14.38 -4.62
CA GLY A 12 9.32 -14.28 -5.02
C GLY A 12 9.77 -12.90 -5.51
N VAL A 13 8.99 -11.85 -5.21
CA VAL A 13 9.30 -10.47 -5.59
C VAL A 13 9.74 -9.67 -4.36
N SER A 14 10.78 -8.87 -4.52
CA SER A 14 11.18 -7.82 -3.58
C SER A 14 11.08 -6.47 -4.28
N VAL A 15 10.47 -5.48 -3.63
CA VAL A 15 10.25 -4.14 -4.17
C VAL A 15 10.75 -3.10 -3.19
N GLY A 16 11.49 -2.12 -3.72
CA GLY A 16 12.16 -1.12 -2.92
C GLY A 16 13.54 -1.57 -2.47
N GLU A 17 14.40 -0.59 -2.27
CA GLU A 17 15.75 -0.77 -1.73
C GLU A 17 15.99 0.33 -0.69
N THR A 18 16.73 0.00 0.36
CA THR A 18 17.22 0.97 1.35
C THR A 18 18.69 1.28 1.11
N ASP A 19 19.19 2.36 1.70
CA ASP A 19 20.63 2.63 1.73
C ASP A 19 21.42 1.48 2.40
N GLU A 20 22.74 1.54 2.31
CA GLU A 20 23.66 0.51 2.84
C GLU A 20 23.48 0.26 4.35
N LEU A 21 22.96 1.24 5.09
CA LEU A 21 22.72 1.17 6.53
C LEU A 21 21.26 0.78 6.86
N GLY A 22 20.39 0.68 5.87
CA GLY A 22 18.96 0.46 6.04
C GLY A 22 18.18 1.67 6.60
N SER A 23 18.74 2.88 6.58
CA SER A 23 18.18 4.05 7.27
C SER A 23 17.14 4.80 6.43
N ALA A 24 17.34 4.90 5.12
CA ALA A 24 16.39 5.52 4.21
C ALA A 24 16.05 4.58 3.05
N ALA A 25 14.78 4.60 2.62
CA ALA A 25 14.40 4.02 1.34
C ALA A 25 15.04 4.86 0.22
N VAL A 26 15.76 4.23 -0.70
CA VAL A 26 16.46 4.91 -1.80
C VAL A 26 15.79 4.71 -3.14
N LYS A 27 15.18 3.54 -3.38
CA LYS A 27 14.52 3.14 -4.64
C LYS A 27 13.10 2.62 -4.40
N ASP A 28 12.22 2.79 -5.39
CA ASP A 28 10.81 2.35 -5.37
C ASP A 28 10.13 2.63 -4.02
N ARG A 29 10.19 3.90 -3.61
CA ARG A 29 9.75 4.35 -2.29
C ARG A 29 8.23 4.40 -2.25
N TYR A 30 7.64 3.61 -1.36
CA TYR A 30 6.21 3.60 -1.11
C TYR A 30 5.89 4.08 0.29
N HIS A 31 4.73 4.74 0.43
CA HIS A 31 4.16 5.09 1.72
C HIS A 31 3.20 3.99 2.20
N VAL A 32 2.86 3.95 3.50
CA VAL A 32 1.92 2.94 4.04
C VAL A 32 0.56 2.94 3.33
N LYS A 33 0.14 4.09 2.78
CA LYS A 33 -1.09 4.21 1.99
C LYS A 33 -1.09 3.35 0.72
N ASN A 34 0.07 3.15 0.09
CA ASN A 34 0.19 2.27 -1.08
C ASN A 34 0.04 0.79 -0.69
N LEU A 35 0.54 0.41 0.49
CA LEU A 35 0.34 -0.94 1.02
C LEU A 35 -1.15 -1.20 1.29
N HIS A 36 -1.83 -0.26 1.96
CA HIS A 36 -3.28 -0.35 2.16
C HIS A 36 -4.06 -0.41 0.83
N ALA A 37 -3.68 0.41 -0.14
CA ALA A 37 -4.29 0.39 -1.46
C ALA A 37 -4.14 -0.97 -2.15
N THR A 38 -2.95 -1.57 -2.04
CA THR A 38 -2.66 -2.93 -2.57
C THR A 38 -3.58 -3.97 -1.95
N ILE A 39 -3.70 -3.96 -0.62
CA ILE A 39 -4.55 -4.93 0.11
C ILE A 39 -6.02 -4.76 -0.29
N LEU A 40 -6.54 -3.53 -0.27
CA LEU A 40 -7.93 -3.25 -0.65
C LEU A 40 -8.22 -3.68 -2.10
N THR A 41 -7.27 -3.42 -3.01
CA THR A 41 -7.39 -3.84 -4.41
C THR A 41 -7.47 -5.36 -4.54
N GLN A 42 -6.62 -6.11 -3.83
CA GLN A 42 -6.67 -7.59 -3.85
C GLN A 42 -7.93 -8.17 -3.22
N LEU A 43 -8.56 -7.43 -2.31
CA LEU A 43 -9.88 -7.76 -1.76
C LEU A 43 -11.05 -7.38 -2.69
N GLY A 44 -10.78 -6.75 -3.83
CA GLY A 44 -11.79 -6.32 -4.79
C GLY A 44 -12.45 -4.97 -4.50
N PHE A 45 -11.88 -4.18 -3.57
CA PHE A 45 -12.37 -2.83 -3.27
C PHE A 45 -11.65 -1.76 -4.07
N ASP A 46 -12.34 -0.65 -4.35
CA ASP A 46 -11.70 0.59 -4.80
C ASP A 46 -11.06 1.29 -3.57
N PRO A 47 -9.72 1.36 -3.50
CA PRO A 47 -9.02 1.89 -2.34
C PRO A 47 -9.31 3.37 -2.07
N ASN A 48 -9.71 4.15 -3.09
CA ASN A 48 -9.94 5.59 -2.97
C ASN A 48 -11.39 5.94 -2.59
N ARG A 49 -12.30 4.96 -2.64
CA ARG A 49 -13.74 5.14 -2.37
C ARG A 49 -14.18 4.54 -1.04
N LEU A 50 -13.45 3.58 -0.48
CA LEU A 50 -13.79 3.02 0.82
C LEU A 50 -13.56 4.06 1.92
N SER A 51 -14.65 4.53 2.52
CA SER A 51 -14.64 5.47 3.65
C SER A 51 -15.54 5.00 4.79
N TYR A 52 -15.24 5.51 5.98
CA TYR A 52 -16.04 5.30 7.18
C TYR A 52 -16.26 6.62 7.90
N PHE A 53 -17.51 7.00 8.14
CA PHE A 53 -17.83 8.26 8.80
C PHE A 53 -17.54 8.16 10.30
N TYR A 54 -16.55 8.91 10.78
CA TYR A 54 -16.13 8.92 12.17
C TYR A 54 -15.59 10.29 12.58
N GLY A 55 -16.05 10.78 13.73
CA GLY A 55 -15.61 12.08 14.26
C GLY A 55 -15.98 13.27 13.37
N GLY A 56 -17.09 13.19 12.62
CA GLY A 56 -17.53 14.26 11.73
C GLY A 56 -16.84 14.30 10.36
N LEU A 57 -16.01 13.31 10.04
CA LEU A 57 -15.25 13.22 8.79
C LEU A 57 -15.38 11.84 8.16
N ASP A 58 -15.36 11.78 6.84
CA ASP A 58 -15.20 10.54 6.09
C ASP A 58 -13.73 10.10 6.15
N GLN A 59 -13.44 9.18 7.05
CA GLN A 59 -12.09 8.61 7.22
C GLN A 59 -11.81 7.64 6.07
N LYS A 60 -10.65 7.81 5.42
CA LYS A 60 -10.17 6.92 4.36
C LYS A 60 -8.85 6.29 4.76
N LEU A 61 -8.73 4.98 4.56
CA LEU A 61 -7.53 4.22 4.92
C LEU A 61 -6.28 4.64 4.13
N VAL A 62 -6.49 5.11 2.89
CA VAL A 62 -5.42 5.62 2.01
C VAL A 62 -5.21 7.13 2.10
N GLY A 63 -5.95 7.81 2.97
CA GLY A 63 -5.94 9.26 3.11
C GLY A 63 -6.74 10.01 2.03
N VAL A 64 -6.71 11.34 2.11
CA VAL A 64 -7.53 12.23 1.27
C VAL A 64 -6.98 12.40 -0.15
N GLU A 65 -5.66 12.32 -0.31
CA GLU A 65 -4.98 12.43 -1.61
C GLU A 65 -5.16 11.18 -2.48
N GLY A 66 -5.71 10.11 -1.90
CA GLY A 66 -5.74 8.80 -2.52
C GLY A 66 -4.37 8.10 -2.54
N ALA A 67 -4.39 6.87 -3.04
CA ALA A 67 -3.21 6.07 -3.25
C ALA A 67 -3.41 5.04 -4.35
N GLU A 68 -2.31 4.74 -5.04
CA GLU A 68 -2.24 3.65 -6.02
C GLU A 68 -1.66 2.39 -5.37
N PRO A 69 -2.14 1.20 -5.74
CA PRO A 69 -1.56 -0.06 -5.31
C PRO A 69 -0.15 -0.27 -5.89
N ILE A 70 0.65 -1.10 -5.22
CA ILE A 70 1.99 -1.47 -5.65
C ILE A 70 1.89 -2.49 -6.78
N LYS A 71 1.81 -2.00 -8.01
CA LYS A 71 1.60 -2.83 -9.22
C LYS A 71 2.72 -3.86 -9.46
N GLN A 72 3.89 -3.69 -8.84
CA GLN A 72 5.02 -4.60 -9.02
C GLN A 72 4.83 -5.96 -8.33
N ILE A 73 3.98 -6.03 -7.29
CA ILE A 73 3.72 -7.25 -6.51
C ILE A 73 2.32 -7.82 -6.73
N ILE A 74 1.55 -7.22 -7.63
CA ILE A 74 0.24 -7.71 -8.07
C ILE A 74 0.43 -8.46 -9.39
#